data_AF-A0A031LW17-F1
#
_entry.id   AF-A0A031LW17-F1
#
_cell.length_a   1.000
_cell.length_b   1.000
_cell.length_c   1.000
_cell.angle_alpha   90.00
_cell.angle_beta   90.00
_cell.angle_gamma   90.00
#
_symmetry.space_group_name_H-M   'P 1'
#
loop_
_entity.id
_entity.type
_entity.pdbx_description
1 polymer ?
#
loop_
_entity_poly.entity_id
_entity_poly.type
_entity_poly.pdbx_seq_one_letter_code
_entity_poly.pdbx_strand_id
1 'polypeptide(L)'
;MENNKLWAVNIPEEPDSEEILYPIPSKELGEQVVNRLRQEAIQVFETVGECIAEAITLEVWDGTTEEHAKHLAENPNWWNETTFLEDEVV
;
A
#
# COMPACT_ATOMS: atom_id res chain seq x y z
N MET A 1 -17.29 -20.76 1.43
CA MET A 1 -16.06 -20.60 0.63
C MET A 1 -15.69 -19.14 0.70
N GLU A 2 -14.82 -18.74 1.62
CA GLU A 2 -14.35 -17.34 1.74
C GLU A 2 -13.05 -17.13 0.95
N ASN A 3 -12.80 -17.91 -0.11
CA ASN A 3 -11.46 -18.14 -0.64
C ASN A 3 -11.23 -17.54 -2.04
N ASN A 4 -11.65 -16.31 -2.30
CA ASN A 4 -11.25 -15.63 -3.55
C ASN A 4 -11.20 -14.10 -3.42
N LYS A 5 -11.03 -13.57 -2.21
CA LYS A 5 -10.78 -12.13 -2.04
C LYS A 5 -9.34 -11.85 -2.46
N LEU A 6 -9.21 -10.97 -3.44
CA LEU A 6 -7.95 -10.35 -3.80
C LEU A 6 -7.74 -9.14 -2.90
N TRP A 7 -6.48 -8.84 -2.61
CA TRP A 7 -6.12 -7.80 -1.65
C TRP A 7 -5.32 -6.72 -2.35
N ALA A 8 -5.44 -5.50 -1.85
CA ALA A 8 -4.63 -4.36 -2.26
C ALA A 8 -4.35 -3.44 -1.08
N VAL A 9 -3.22 -2.76 -1.12
CA VAL A 9 -2.88 -1.73 -0.15
C VAL A 9 -3.29 -0.39 -0.75
N ASN A 10 -4.12 0.38 -0.04
CA ASN A 10 -4.40 1.75 -0.40
C ASN A 10 -3.23 2.64 0.06
N ILE A 11 -2.63 3.34 -0.88
CA ILE A 11 -1.58 4.34 -0.63
C ILE A 11 -1.97 5.60 -1.41
N PRO A 12 -2.79 6.49 -0.83
CA PRO A 12 -3.25 7.67 -1.55
C PRO A 12 -2.12 8.72 -1.66
N GLU A 13 -2.20 9.61 -2.65
CA GLU A 13 -1.23 10.70 -2.83
C GLU A 13 -1.24 11.68 -1.64
N GLU A 14 -2.42 11.95 -1.08
CA GLU A 14 -2.64 12.78 0.11
C GLU A 14 -3.71 12.10 1.00
N PRO A 15 -3.78 12.40 2.31
CA PRO A 15 -4.74 11.75 3.21
C PRO A 15 -6.21 11.88 2.81
N ASP A 16 -6.57 12.97 2.11
CA ASP A 16 -7.93 13.27 1.65
C ASP A 16 -8.14 12.95 0.15
N SER A 17 -7.14 12.38 -0.53
CA SER A 17 -7.21 12.02 -1.94
C SER A 17 -8.02 10.75 -2.19
N GLU A 18 -8.39 10.53 -3.46
CA GLU A 18 -9.01 9.27 -3.89
C GLU A 18 -8.10 8.07 -3.58
N GLU A 19 -8.73 6.92 -3.32
CA GLU A 19 -8.00 5.69 -3.02
C GLU A 19 -7.19 5.23 -4.23
N ILE A 20 -5.94 4.85 -3.99
CA ILE A 20 -5.08 4.25 -4.99
C ILE A 20 -4.70 2.87 -4.50
N LEU A 21 -5.32 1.86 -5.10
CA LEU A 21 -5.18 0.48 -4.68
C LEU A 21 -4.00 -0.18 -5.41
N TYR A 22 -3.04 -0.67 -4.63
CA TYR A 22 -1.88 -1.42 -5.10
C TYR A 22 -2.04 -2.92 -4.79
N PRO A 23 -2.24 -3.78 -5.81
CA PRO A 23 -2.38 -5.22 -5.66
C PRO A 23 -1.29 -5.88 -4.80
N ILE A 24 -1.71 -6.71 -3.84
CA ILE A 24 -0.80 -7.49 -2.98
C ILE A 24 -1.16 -9.00 -3.06
N PRO A 25 -0.17 -9.92 -3.06
CA PRO A 25 -0.43 -11.35 -3.25
C PRO A 25 -1.14 -12.02 -2.06
N SER A 26 -1.09 -11.44 -0.86
CA SER A 26 -1.78 -12.00 0.31
C SER A 26 -2.16 -10.93 1.33
N LYS A 27 -3.18 -11.24 2.13
CA LYS A 27 -3.60 -10.38 3.25
C LYS A 27 -2.48 -10.15 4.26
N GLU A 28 -1.80 -11.23 4.66
CA GLU A 28 -0.73 -11.18 5.66
C GLU A 28 0.42 -10.27 5.22
N LEU A 29 0.79 -10.33 3.93
CA LEU A 29 1.81 -9.43 3.40
C LEU A 29 1.30 -7.98 3.34
N GLY A 30 0.05 -7.78 2.94
CA GLY A 30 -0.58 -6.45 2.95
C GLY A 30 -0.61 -5.81 4.34
N GLU A 31 -0.94 -6.58 5.38
CA GLU A 31 -0.91 -6.11 6.78
C GLU A 31 0.50 -5.70 7.22
N GLN A 32 1.53 -6.46 6.81
CA GLN A 32 2.93 -6.11 7.09
C GLN A 32 3.33 -4.81 6.39
N VAL A 33 2.95 -4.65 5.12
CA VAL A 33 3.27 -3.46 4.31
C VAL A 33 2.59 -2.22 4.86
N VAL A 34 1.30 -2.29 5.17
CA VAL A 34 0.55 -1.19 5.79
C VAL A 34 1.22 -0.78 7.10
N ASN A 35 1.50 -1.73 7.98
CA ASN A 35 2.16 -1.42 9.25
C ASN A 35 3.53 -0.76 9.05
N ARG A 36 4.33 -1.28 8.11
CA ARG A 36 5.65 -0.71 7.80
C ARG A 36 5.52 0.73 7.30
N LEU A 37 4.74 0.96 6.24
CA LEU A 37 4.56 2.28 5.63
C LEU A 37 3.97 3.30 6.61
N ARG A 38 3.06 2.87 7.49
CA ARG A 38 2.54 3.73 8.58
C ARG A 38 3.63 4.19 9.53
N GLN A 39 4.49 3.27 9.99
CA GLN A 39 5.61 3.62 10.87
C GLN A 39 6.61 4.52 10.16
N GLU A 40 6.91 4.24 8.89
CA GLU A 40 7.79 5.09 8.09
C GLU A 40 7.20 6.49 7.90
N ALA A 41 5.90 6.62 7.63
CA ALA A 41 5.24 7.92 7.49
C ALA A 41 5.33 8.76 8.77
N ILE A 42 5.05 8.16 9.94
CA ILE A 42 5.18 8.83 11.24
C ILE A 42 6.63 9.25 11.51
N GLN A 43 7.59 8.42 11.12
CA GLN A 43 9.02 8.69 11.29
C GLN A 43 9.51 9.84 10.38
N VAL A 44 9.05 9.89 9.13
CA VAL A 44 9.55 10.79 8.09
C VAL A 44 8.84 12.14 8.13
N PHE A 45 7.52 12.16 8.36
CA PHE A 45 6.70 13.36 8.30
C PHE A 45 6.30 13.84 9.71
N GLU A 46 7.10 14.71 10.32
CA GLU A 46 6.91 15.15 11.73
C GLU A 46 5.53 15.78 12.00
N THR A 47 4.97 16.52 11.05
CA THR A 47 3.71 17.27 11.26
C THR A 47 2.47 16.53 10.77
N VAL A 48 2.59 15.72 9.70
CA VAL A 48 1.46 15.10 9.00
C VAL A 48 1.55 13.58 8.93
N GLY A 49 2.57 12.98 9.53
CA GLY A 49 2.85 11.54 9.44
C GLY A 49 1.73 10.68 10.02
N GLU A 50 1.09 11.12 11.11
CA GLU A 50 -0.09 10.44 11.65
C GLU A 50 -1.25 10.43 10.64
N CYS A 51 -1.53 11.56 9.98
CA CYS A 51 -2.58 11.66 8.96
C CYS A 51 -2.29 10.76 7.74
N ILE A 52 -1.03 10.74 7.28
CA ILE A 52 -0.59 9.86 6.18
C ILE A 52 -0.71 8.39 6.60
N ALA A 53 -0.29 8.06 7.83
CA ALA A 53 -0.38 6.70 8.34
C ALA A 53 -1.84 6.22 8.44
N GLU A 54 -2.76 7.05 8.92
CA GLU A 54 -4.17 6.69 9.00
C GLU A 54 -4.79 6.43 7.61
N ALA A 55 -4.35 7.16 6.59
CA ALA A 55 -4.83 7.00 5.21
C ALA A 55 -4.37 5.70 4.53
N ILE A 56 -3.19 5.17 4.90
CA ILE A 56 -2.67 3.92 4.34
C ILE A 56 -3.45 2.74 4.93
N THR A 57 -4.17 1.97 4.11
CA THR A 57 -5.10 0.92 4.57
C THR A 57 -4.97 -0.36 3.74
N LEU A 58 -5.44 -1.49 4.29
CA LEU A 58 -5.51 -2.76 3.58
C LEU A 58 -6.94 -3.01 3.14
N GLU A 59 -7.16 -3.02 1.84
CA GLU A 59 -8.47 -3.09 1.23
C GLU A 59 -8.67 -4.36 0.39
N VAL A 60 -9.93 -4.68 0.14
CA VAL A 60 -10.28 -5.71 -0.84
C VAL A 60 -10.13 -5.09 -2.22
N TRP A 61 -9.42 -5.79 -3.11
CA TRP A 61 -9.28 -5.36 -4.50
C TRP A 61 -10.65 -5.30 -5.19
N ASP A 62 -10.96 -4.14 -5.77
CA ASP A 62 -12.25 -3.86 -6.42
C ASP A 62 -12.20 -4.05 -7.96
N GLY A 63 -11.01 -4.14 -8.54
CA GLY A 63 -10.80 -4.42 -9.96
C GLY A 63 -10.92 -5.90 -10.34
N THR A 64 -10.56 -6.21 -11.58
CA THR A 64 -10.60 -7.60 -12.08
C THR A 64 -9.41 -8.43 -11.60
N THR A 65 -9.57 -9.76 -11.59
CA THR A 65 -8.47 -10.69 -11.31
C THR A 65 -7.32 -10.57 -12.31
N GLU A 66 -7.62 -10.25 -13.56
CA GLU A 66 -6.60 -10.08 -14.61
C GLU A 66 -5.74 -8.84 -14.36
N GLU A 67 -6.35 -7.72 -13.94
CA GLU A 67 -5.63 -6.49 -13.57
C GLU A 67 -4.75 -6.69 -12.34
N HIS A 68 -5.26 -7.39 -11.32
CA HIS A 68 -4.51 -7.75 -10.12
C HIS A 68 -3.25 -8.56 -10.48
N ALA A 69 -3.43 -9.64 -11.25
CA ALA A 69 -2.33 -10.51 -11.65
C ALA A 69 -1.33 -9.79 -12.57
N LYS A 70 -1.83 -8.95 -13.50
CA LYS A 70 -0.99 -8.16 -14.39
C LYS A 70 -0.12 -7.19 -13.61
N HIS A 71 -0.69 -6.44 -12.66
CA HIS A 71 0.07 -5.51 -11.84
C HIS A 71 1.17 -6.21 -11.04
N LEU A 72 0.87 -7.35 -10.42
CA LEU A 72 1.85 -8.15 -9.68
C LEU A 72 2.97 -8.69 -10.57
N ALA A 73 2.67 -9.00 -11.84
CA ALA A 73 3.66 -9.46 -12.81
C ALA A 73 4.53 -8.31 -13.33
N GLU A 74 3.96 -7.13 -13.52
CA GLU A 74 4.66 -5.92 -13.99
C GLU A 74 5.49 -5.25 -12.88
N ASN A 75 5.05 -5.35 -11.63
CA ASN A 75 5.69 -4.73 -10.46
C ASN A 75 6.04 -5.80 -9.40
N PRO A 76 6.95 -6.73 -9.71
CA PRO A 76 7.27 -7.82 -8.81
C PRO A 76 7.98 -7.30 -7.56
N ASN A 77 7.44 -7.62 -6.38
CA ASN A 77 7.98 -7.20 -5.09
C ASN A 77 7.97 -5.69 -4.82
N TRP A 78 7.10 -4.92 -5.49
CA TRP A 78 6.93 -3.49 -5.25
C TRP A 78 6.77 -3.16 -3.76
N TRP A 79 6.13 -4.05 -3.00
CA TRP A 79 5.92 -3.92 -1.57
C TRP A 79 7.20 -3.90 -0.74
N ASN A 80 8.35 -4.31 -1.28
CA ASN A 80 9.65 -4.14 -0.65
C ASN A 80 10.35 -2.85 -1.06
N GLU A 81 9.99 -2.31 -2.23
CA GLU A 81 10.62 -1.14 -2.85
C GLU A 81 9.92 0.15 -2.43
N THR A 82 8.59 0.15 -2.35
CA THR A 82 7.82 1.29 -1.87
C THR A 82 8.12 1.57 -0.40
N THR A 83 8.69 2.73 -0.13
CA THR A 83 9.04 3.19 1.21
C THR A 83 8.98 4.72 1.28
N PHE A 84 8.74 5.26 2.48
CA PHE A 84 8.94 6.69 2.74
C PHE A 84 10.36 7.02 3.21
N LEU A 85 11.20 6.01 3.43
CA LEU A 85 12.57 6.17 3.95
C LEU A 85 13.61 6.49 2.86
N GLU A 86 13.23 6.47 1.59
CA GLU A 86 14.14 6.87 0.51
C GLU A 86 14.38 8.39 0.58
N ASP A 87 15.58 8.71 1.07
CA ASP A 87 16.20 10.03 1.11
C ASP A 87 16.10 10.67 -0.28
N GLU A 88 15.51 11.85 -0.35
CA GLU A 88 15.58 12.72 -1.52
C GLU A 88 17.06 12.78 -1.96
N VAL A 89 17.33 12.35 -3.18
CA VAL A 89 18.64 12.55 -3.82
C VAL A 89 18.90 14.05 -3.86
N VAL A 90 19.70 14.53 -2.90
CA VAL A 90 20.26 15.89 -2.86
C VAL A 90 21.09 16.22 -4.09
#